data_AF-A0A537XR75-F1
#
_entry.id   AF-A0A537XR75-F1
#
_cell.length_a   1.000
_cell.length_b   1.000
_cell.length_c   1.000
_cell.angle_alpha   90.00
_cell.angle_beta   90.00
_cell.angle_gamma   90.00
#
_symmetry.space_group_name_H-M   'P 1'
#
loop_
_entity.id
_entity.type
_entity.pdbx_description
1 polymer ?
#
loop_
_entity_poly.entity_id
_entity_poly.type
_entity_poly.pdbx_seq_one_letter_code
_entity_poly.pdbx_strand_id
1 'polypeptide(L)'
;MIGFDTFDVGRSGLTLSKTWLDVIANNVANVNTVHPPGQAPFRASYLVAQEVVGPGPGASGQGVRPVALVEDPSTPAMVYSPGDPLADANGNVTRPVVDLAV
;
A
#
# COMPACT_ATOMS: atom_id res chain seq x y z
N MET A 1 -30.31 7.92 21.36
CA MET A 1 -29.60 8.61 20.26
C MET A 1 -28.72 7.56 19.60
N ILE A 2 -29.23 6.83 18.59
CA ILE A 2 -28.56 5.64 17.98
C ILE A 2 -28.24 5.90 16.48
N GLY A 3 -28.70 7.03 15.92
CA GLY A 3 -28.52 7.32 14.49
C GLY A 3 -27.13 7.84 14.10
N PHE A 4 -26.52 8.71 14.89
CA PHE A 4 -25.27 9.39 14.51
C PHE A 4 -24.05 8.45 14.51
N ASP A 5 -23.95 7.54 15.48
CA ASP A 5 -22.86 6.55 15.55
C ASP A 5 -22.78 5.64 14.32
N THR A 6 -23.93 5.20 13.78
CA THR A 6 -23.92 4.32 12.59
C THR A 6 -23.45 5.07 11.34
N PHE A 7 -23.81 6.35 11.20
CA PHE A 7 -23.31 7.18 10.10
C PHE A 7 -21.81 7.47 10.24
N ASP A 8 -21.30 7.66 11.46
CA ASP A 8 -19.88 7.87 11.71
C ASP A 8 -19.04 6.62 11.39
N VAL A 9 -19.54 5.43 11.75
CA VAL A 9 -18.94 4.15 11.33
C VAL A 9 -18.90 4.06 9.80
N GLY A 10 -20.01 4.33 9.12
CA GLY A 10 -20.07 4.32 7.65
C GLY A 10 -19.12 5.32 7.01
N ARG A 11 -19.02 6.53 7.57
CA ARG A 11 -18.09 7.59 7.11
C ARG A 11 -16.64 7.14 7.27
N SER A 12 -16.29 6.54 8.40
CA SER A 12 -14.93 6.03 8.65
C SER A 12 -14.56 4.91 7.69
N GLY A 13 -15.49 4.00 7.40
CA GLY A 13 -15.35 2.95 6.42
C GLY A 13 -15.12 3.49 5.00
N LEU A 14 -15.94 4.44 4.56
CA LEU A 14 -15.78 5.06 3.23
C LEU A 14 -14.44 5.80 3.10
N THR A 15 -14.02 6.49 4.16
CA THR A 15 -12.72 7.19 4.19
C THR A 15 -11.57 6.18 4.07
N LEU A 16 -11.64 5.07 4.81
CA LEU A 16 -10.65 4.00 4.72
C LEU A 16 -10.64 3.38 3.32
N SER A 17 -11.81 3.07 2.74
CA SER A 17 -11.92 2.50 1.39
C SER A 17 -11.32 3.44 0.33
N LYS A 18 -11.52 4.75 0.46
CA LYS A 18 -10.86 5.72 -0.42
C LYS A 18 -9.33 5.63 -0.30
N THR A 19 -8.79 5.65 0.92
CA THR A 19 -7.34 5.52 1.13
C THR A 19 -6.80 4.20 0.59
N TRP A 20 -7.55 3.10 0.76
CA TRP A 20 -7.17 1.80 0.21
C TRP A 20 -7.12 1.81 -1.32
N LEU A 21 -8.10 2.43 -1.98
CA LEU A 21 -8.08 2.62 -3.44
C LEU A 21 -6.91 3.49 -3.89
N ASP A 22 -6.59 4.56 -3.15
CA ASP A 22 -5.44 5.44 -3.45
C ASP A 22 -4.12 4.64 -3.37
N VAL A 23 -3.99 3.73 -2.40
CA VAL A 23 -2.82 2.85 -2.26
C VAL A 23 -2.72 1.83 -3.41
N ILE A 24 -3.83 1.18 -3.77
CA ILE A 24 -3.88 0.26 -4.92
C ILE A 24 -3.49 1.01 -6.20
N ALA A 25 -4.06 2.20 -6.42
CA ALA A 25 -3.76 3.01 -7.59
C ALA A 25 -2.27 3.35 -7.66
N ASN A 26 -1.63 3.69 -6.54
CA ASN A 26 -0.19 3.93 -6.48
C ASN A 26 0.64 2.68 -6.83
N ASN A 27 0.24 1.50 -6.33
CA ASN A 27 0.91 0.24 -6.65
C ASN A 27 0.81 -0.10 -8.14
N VAL A 28 -0.39 0.05 -8.73
CA VAL A 28 -0.64 -0.19 -10.16
C VAL A 28 0.14 0.80 -11.03
N ALA A 29 0.15 2.08 -10.66
CA ALA A 29 0.87 3.12 -11.42
C ALA A 29 2.38 2.83 -11.49
N ASN A 30 2.94 2.15 -10.49
CA ASN A 30 4.37 1.88 -10.38
C ASN A 30 4.78 0.42 -10.62
N VAL A 31 3.86 -0.45 -11.04
CA VAL A 31 4.13 -1.88 -11.30
C VAL A 31 5.21 -2.13 -12.36
N ASN A 32 5.45 -1.16 -13.25
CA ASN A 32 6.49 -1.21 -14.27
C ASN A 32 7.56 -0.13 -14.12
N THR A 33 7.56 0.62 -13.01
CA THR A 33 8.55 1.68 -12.78
C THR A 33 9.89 1.08 -12.40
N VAL A 34 10.89 1.36 -13.21
CA VAL A 34 12.30 1.00 -12.98
C VAL A 34 13.04 2.25 -12.56
N HIS A 35 13.89 2.12 -11.54
CA HIS A 35 14.78 3.19 -11.10
C HIS A 35 16.21 2.97 -11.60
N PRO A 36 17.01 4.06 -11.74
CA PRO A 36 18.42 3.95 -12.07
C PRO A 36 19.20 3.09 -11.06
N PRO A 37 20.35 2.52 -11.48
CA PRO A 37 21.22 1.76 -10.60
C PRO A 37 21.60 2.54 -9.33
N GLY A 38 21.48 1.90 -8.17
CA GLY A 38 21.80 2.50 -6.87
C GLY A 38 20.63 3.20 -6.17
N GLN A 39 19.46 3.30 -6.80
CA GLN A 39 18.21 3.69 -6.12
C GLN A 39 17.42 2.47 -5.65
N ALA A 40 16.69 2.62 -4.55
CA ALA A 40 15.77 1.59 -4.10
C ALA A 40 14.64 1.40 -5.13
N PRO A 41 14.29 0.16 -5.51
CA PRO A 41 13.17 -0.08 -6.40
C PRO A 41 11.85 0.25 -5.69
N PHE A 42 10.82 0.56 -6.47
CA PHE A 42 9.48 0.73 -5.93
C PHE A 42 8.99 -0.58 -5.29
N ARG A 43 8.36 -0.47 -4.12
CA ARG A 43 7.75 -1.58 -3.38
C ARG A 43 6.27 -1.30 -3.18
N ALA A 44 5.44 -2.30 -3.40
CA ALA A 44 4.02 -2.20 -3.13
C ALA A 44 3.79 -1.85 -1.66
N SER A 45 2.86 -0.93 -1.42
CA SER A 45 2.42 -0.55 -0.09
C SER A 45 1.11 -1.25 0.27
N TYR A 46 0.98 -1.65 1.52
CA TYR A 46 -0.21 -2.27 2.11
C TYR A 46 -0.75 -1.38 3.22
N LEU A 47 -2.06 -1.11 3.18
CA LEU A 47 -2.73 -0.31 4.19
C LEU A 47 -3.10 -1.17 5.39
N VAL A 48 -2.61 -0.80 6.57
CA VAL A 48 -3.02 -1.40 7.84
C VAL A 48 -4.09 -0.52 8.46
N ALA A 49 -5.24 -1.12 8.77
CA ALA A 49 -6.35 -0.47 9.44
C ALA A 49 -6.58 -1.08 10.82
N GLN A 50 -7.10 -0.27 11.74
CA GLN A 50 -7.48 -0.70 13.08
C GLN A 50 -8.86 -0.18 13.44
N GLU A 51 -9.59 -0.94 14.25
CA GLU A 51 -10.82 -0.47 14.87
C GLU A 51 -10.55 0.72 15.81
N VAL A 52 -11.52 1.62 15.88
CA VAL A 52 -11.58 2.66 16.89
C VAL A 52 -12.44 2.14 18.03
N VAL A 53 -11.85 1.89 19.20
CA VAL A 53 -12.58 1.41 20.39
C VAL A 53 -12.97 2.59 21.27
N GLY A 54 -14.22 2.63 21.71
CA GLY A 54 -14.69 3.62 22.68
C GLY A 54 -14.04 3.44 24.07
N PRO A 55 -14.08 4.47 24.94
CA PRO A 55 -13.53 4.35 26.29
C PRO A 55 -14.36 3.39 27.16
N GLY A 56 -13.72 2.38 27.74
CA GLY A 56 -14.29 1.49 28.76
C GLY A 56 -14.19 -0.02 28.42
N PRO A 57 -14.15 -0.91 29.44
CA PRO A 57 -14.17 -2.36 29.20
C PRO A 57 -15.46 -2.79 28.49
N GLY A 58 -15.34 -3.49 27.36
CA GLY A 58 -16.48 -3.96 26.58
C GLY A 58 -17.14 -2.91 25.68
N ALA A 59 -16.48 -1.78 25.42
CA ALA A 59 -16.98 -0.78 24.48
C ALA A 59 -17.07 -1.34 23.05
N SER A 60 -18.16 -1.01 22.36
CA SER A 60 -18.35 -1.31 20.95
C SER A 60 -17.41 -0.51 20.06
N GLY A 61 -17.01 -1.08 18.93
CA GLY A 61 -16.25 -0.37 17.90
C GLY A 61 -17.00 0.84 17.35
N GLN A 62 -16.32 1.97 17.23
CA GLN A 62 -16.81 3.26 16.74
C GLN A 62 -16.32 3.58 15.32
N GLY A 63 -15.93 2.55 14.57
CA GLY A 63 -15.45 2.68 13.19
C GLY A 63 -14.02 2.19 13.02
N VAL A 64 -13.41 2.60 11.92
CA VAL A 64 -12.07 2.14 11.51
C VAL A 64 -11.19 3.32 11.12
N ARG A 65 -9.88 3.18 11.33
CA ARG A 65 -8.90 4.17 10.90
C ARG A 65 -7.66 3.50 10.29
N PRO A 66 -7.01 4.12 9.30
CA PRO A 66 -5.69 3.70 8.87
C PRO A 66 -4.67 3.97 9.99
N VAL A 67 -3.72 3.05 10.19
CA VAL A 67 -2.68 3.16 11.23
C VAL A 67 -1.27 3.08 10.66
N ALA A 68 -1.08 2.41 9.51
CA ALA A 68 0.21 2.33 8.86
C ALA A 68 0.08 2.02 7.36
N LEU A 69 1.15 2.33 6.63
CA LEU A 69 1.45 1.80 5.31
C LEU A 69 2.71 0.94 5.46
N VAL A 70 2.64 -0.32 5.04
CA VAL A 70 3.74 -1.28 5.14
C VAL A 70 4.16 -1.68 3.74
N GLU A 71 5.44 -1.60 3.44
CA GLU A 71 5.97 -2.02 2.15
C GLU A 71 6.14 -3.53 2.05
N ASP A 72 6.08 -4.06 0.84
CA ASP A 72 6.33 -5.46 0.56
C ASP A 72 7.79 -5.84 0.88
N PRO A 73 8.03 -6.80 1.80
CA PRO A 73 9.37 -7.22 2.20
C PRO A 73 10.06 -8.14 1.17
N SER A 74 9.37 -8.53 0.09
CA SER A 74 9.89 -9.47 -0.90
C SER A 74 11.13 -8.94 -1.61
N THR A 75 11.99 -9.86 -2.05
CA THR A 75 13.23 -9.52 -2.75
C THR A 75 12.92 -9.00 -4.16
N PRO A 76 13.45 -7.82 -4.56
CA PRO A 76 13.31 -7.32 -5.93
C PRO A 76 13.88 -8.27 -6.96
N ALA A 77 13.14 -8.53 -8.02
CA ALA A 77 13.62 -9.34 -9.13
C ALA A 77 14.63 -8.55 -9.97
N MET A 78 15.76 -9.17 -10.31
CA MET A 78 16.72 -8.61 -11.27
C MET A 78 16.52 -9.28 -12.62
N VAL A 79 16.38 -8.49 -13.67
CA VAL A 79 16.18 -8.97 -15.04
C VAL A 79 17.30 -8.42 -15.92
N TYR A 80 17.95 -9.31 -16.67
CA TYR A 80 18.97 -8.93 -17.63
C TYR A 80 18.32 -8.23 -18.84
N SER A 81 18.63 -6.95 -19.03
CA SER A 81 18.12 -6.11 -20.12
C SER A 81 19.21 -5.09 -20.53
N PRO A 82 20.25 -5.52 -21.27
CA PRO A 82 21.43 -4.70 -21.57
C PRO A 82 21.16 -3.52 -22.51
N GLY A 83 19.99 -3.49 -23.16
CA GLY A 83 19.55 -2.37 -24.00
C GLY A 83 18.72 -1.31 -23.26
N ASP A 84 18.44 -1.51 -21.98
CA ASP A 84 17.67 -0.56 -21.17
C ASP A 84 18.56 0.61 -20.73
N PRO A 85 18.14 1.89 -20.94
CA PRO A 85 18.88 3.05 -20.45
C PRO A 85 19.10 3.06 -18.93
N LEU A 86 18.29 2.33 -18.17
CA LEU A 86 18.33 2.22 -16.72
C LEU A 86 19.06 0.94 -16.24
N ALA A 87 19.70 0.19 -17.13
CA ALA A 87 20.49 -0.98 -16.77
C ALA A 87 21.76 -0.59 -16.01
N ASP A 88 22.18 -1.46 -15.09
CA ASP A 88 23.46 -1.36 -14.40
C ASP A 88 24.66 -1.68 -15.31
N ALA A 89 25.88 -1.57 -14.77
CA ALA A 89 27.11 -1.86 -15.52
C ALA A 89 27.19 -3.30 -16.06
N ASN A 90 26.38 -4.21 -15.53
CA ASN A 90 26.29 -5.61 -15.95
C ASN A 90 25.12 -5.85 -16.91
N GLY A 91 24.35 -4.82 -17.27
CA GLY A 91 23.17 -4.92 -18.12
C GLY A 91 21.91 -5.40 -17.40
N ASN A 92 21.85 -5.35 -16.07
CA ASN A 92 20.69 -5.77 -15.29
C ASN A 92 19.82 -4.59 -14.85
N VAL A 93 18.52 -4.85 -14.78
CA VAL A 93 17.50 -3.93 -14.30
C VAL A 93 16.83 -4.50 -13.06
N THR A 94 16.77 -3.71 -11.98
CA THR A 94 16.01 -4.07 -10.78
C THR A 94 14.53 -3.72 -10.98
N ARG A 95 13.67 -4.74 -10.95
CA ARG A 95 12.23 -4.58 -11.10
C ARG A 95 11.58 -4.16 -9.78
N PRO A 96 10.45 -3.43 -9.85
CA PRO A 96 9.66 -3.12 -8.67
C PRO A 96 9.06 -4.40 -8.06
N VAL A 97 8.83 -4.37 -6.75
CA VAL A 97 8.20 -5.45 -6.00
C VAL A 97 6.72 -5.14 -5.88
N VAL A 98 5.92 -5.61 -6.83
CA VAL A 98 4.48 -5.41 -6.83
C VAL A 98 3.79 -6.68 -7.27
N ASP A 99 2.94 -7.22 -6.42
CA ASP A 99 2.00 -8.30 -6.76
C ASP A 99 0.59 -7.73 -6.84
N LEU A 100 -0.09 -7.97 -7.97
CA LEU A 100 -1.47 -7.54 -8.22
C LEU A 100 -2.47 -8.70 -8.12
N ALA A 101 -2.00 -9.93 -7.91
CA ALA A 101 -2.83 -11.14 -7.88
C ALA A 101 -3.25 -11.57 -6.47
N VAL A 102 -2.71 -10.91 -5.43
CA VAL A 102 -3.00 -11.20 -4.02
C VAL A 102 -4.16 -10.38 -3.49
#